data_AF-A0A0K6IDP4-F1
#
_entry.id   AF-A0A0K6IDP4-F1
#
_cell.length_a   1.000
_cell.length_b   1.000
_cell.length_c   1.000
_cell.angle_alpha   90.00
_cell.angle_beta   90.00
_cell.angle_gamma   90.00
#
_symmetry.space_group_name_H-M   'P 1'
#
loop_
_entity.id
_entity.type
_entity.pdbx_description
1 polymer ?
#
loop_
_entity_poly.entity_id
_entity_poly.type
_entity_poly.pdbx_seq_one_letter_code
_entity_poly.pdbx_strand_id
1 'polypeptide(L)'
;MQLASNEVAASPPTTRSGLFHMPLFRPGTEVTQNGRREIVSHVILRRRELMVYLRGHDDPVKPDRLSLAPTVFTTERRPEPLTWFL
;
A
#
# COMPACT_ATOMS: atom_id res chain seq x y z
N MET A 1 -20.40 45.95 -31.37
CA MET A 1 -19.20 45.34 -30.76
C MET A 1 -19.52 45.07 -29.30
N GLN A 2 -19.75 43.81 -28.90
CA GLN A 2 -19.97 43.46 -27.50
C GLN A 2 -19.41 42.06 -27.20
N LEU A 3 -18.32 42.09 -26.43
CA LEU A 3 -17.88 41.21 -25.34
C LEU A 3 -18.24 39.72 -25.39
N ALA A 4 -17.21 38.88 -25.39
CA ALA A 4 -17.22 37.65 -24.60
C ALA A 4 -15.85 37.48 -23.93
N SER A 5 -15.81 37.85 -22.65
CA SER A 5 -14.69 37.57 -21.75
C SER A 5 -14.56 36.05 -21.63
N ASN A 6 -13.43 35.51 -22.07
CA ASN A 6 -13.14 34.08 -21.92
C ASN A 6 -12.72 33.83 -20.48
N GLU A 7 -13.69 33.57 -19.60
CA GLU A 7 -13.45 33.12 -18.24
C GLU A 7 -12.86 31.71 -18.30
N VAL A 8 -11.54 31.59 -18.10
CA VAL A 8 -10.87 30.30 -17.94
C VAL A 8 -11.32 29.75 -16.59
N ALA A 9 -12.39 28.95 -16.61
CA ALA A 9 -12.86 28.23 -15.45
C ALA A 9 -11.71 27.39 -14.88
N ALA A 10 -11.22 27.78 -13.69
CA ALA A 10 -10.22 27.02 -12.97
C ALA A 10 -10.78 25.62 -12.72
N SER A 11 -10.02 24.59 -13.09
CA SER A 11 -10.39 23.20 -12.84
C SER A 11 -10.63 23.01 -11.33
N PRO A 12 -11.70 22.30 -10.92
CA PRO A 12 -11.95 22.06 -9.51
C PRO A 12 -10.75 21.37 -8.87
N PRO A 13 -10.41 21.67 -7.60
CA PRO A 13 -9.33 20.99 -6.91
C PRO A 13 -9.62 19.49 -6.95
N THR A 14 -8.68 18.72 -7.49
CA THR A 14 -8.78 17.25 -7.50
C THR A 14 -8.91 16.78 -6.06
N THR A 15 -10.11 16.37 -5.66
CA THR A 15 -10.34 15.77 -4.35
C THR A 15 -9.44 14.55 -4.25
N ARG A 16 -8.40 14.62 -3.41
CA ARG A 16 -7.50 13.50 -3.18
C ARG A 16 -8.33 12.36 -2.61
N SER A 17 -8.44 11.26 -3.34
CA SER A 17 -9.05 10.02 -2.83
C SER A 17 -8.41 9.67 -1.49
N GLY A 18 -9.22 9.47 -0.46
CA GLY A 18 -8.75 8.95 0.83
C GLY A 18 -8.35 7.48 0.78
N LEU A 19 -8.60 6.79 -0.35
CA LEU A 19 -8.27 5.39 -0.58
C LEU A 19 -6.98 5.23 -1.40
N PHE A 20 -6.15 4.28 -0.98
CA PHE A 20 -4.84 3.98 -1.56
C PHE A 20 -4.70 2.48 -1.77
N HIS A 21 -4.16 2.05 -2.91
CA HIS A 21 -3.90 0.64 -3.20
C HIS A 21 -2.40 0.42 -3.08
N MET A 22 -1.97 -0.36 -2.09
CA MET A 22 -0.55 -0.59 -1.82
C MET A 22 -0.28 -2.02 -1.38
N PRO A 23 0.89 -2.60 -1.72
CA PRO A 23 1.30 -3.89 -1.17
C PRO A 23 1.48 -3.79 0.34
N LEU A 24 0.95 -4.79 1.07
CA LEU A 24 1.09 -4.89 2.52
C LEU A 24 1.82 -6.18 2.89
N PHE A 25 3.09 -6.04 3.27
CA PHE A 25 3.89 -7.16 3.75
C PHE A 25 3.69 -7.34 5.26
N ARG A 26 3.23 -8.52 5.66
CA ARG A 26 3.08 -8.94 7.06
C ARG A 26 3.50 -10.41 7.22
N PRO A 27 3.97 -10.85 8.39
CA PRO A 27 4.22 -12.27 8.67
C PRO A 27 3.04 -13.15 8.24
N GLY A 28 3.33 -14.26 7.56
CA GLY A 28 2.34 -15.20 7.03
C GLY A 28 1.68 -14.77 5.70
N THR A 29 1.97 -13.58 5.18
CA THR A 29 1.47 -13.15 3.86
C THR A 29 2.15 -13.95 2.76
N GLU A 30 1.37 -14.39 1.78
CA GLU A 30 1.90 -15.08 0.61
C GLU A 30 2.31 -14.09 -0.47
N VAL A 31 3.48 -14.31 -1.05
CA VAL A 31 4.05 -13.48 -2.10
C VAL A 31 4.58 -14.36 -3.22
N THR A 32 4.75 -13.78 -4.40
CA THR A 32 5.42 -14.45 -5.52
C THR A 32 6.81 -13.86 -5.72
N GLN A 33 7.83 -14.70 -5.73
CA GLN A 33 9.21 -14.34 -6.08
C GLN A 33 9.64 -15.20 -7.27
N ASN A 34 9.99 -14.57 -8.40
CA ASN A 34 10.44 -15.29 -9.61
C ASN A 34 9.50 -16.45 -10.03
N GLY A 35 8.18 -16.25 -9.92
CA GLY A 35 7.17 -17.25 -10.26
C GLY A 35 6.96 -18.35 -9.22
N ARG A 36 7.67 -18.32 -8.09
CA ARG A 36 7.47 -19.24 -6.96
C ARG A 36 6.66 -18.58 -5.85
N ARG A 37 5.77 -19.37 -5.24
CA ARG A 37 4.99 -18.96 -4.07
C ARG A 37 5.88 -19.06 -2.83
N GLU A 38 6.00 -17.97 -2.11
CA GLU A 38 6.82 -17.81 -0.92
C GLU A 38 5.97 -17.23 0.22
N ILE A 39 6.41 -17.42 1.47
CA ILE A 39 5.71 -16.93 2.66
C ILE A 39 6.59 -15.93 3.39
N VAL A 40 6.05 -14.75 3.68
CA VAL A 40 6.73 -13.74 4.51
C VAL A 40 6.91 -14.28 5.93
N SER A 41 8.15 -14.35 6.39
CA SER A 41 8.49 -14.66 7.78
C SER A 41 8.35 -13.41 8.65
N HIS A 42 9.09 -12.36 8.32
CA HIS A 42 9.09 -11.10 9.04
C HIS A 42 9.54 -9.96 8.12
N VAL A 43 9.33 -8.73 8.59
CA VAL A 43 9.63 -7.51 7.83
C VAL A 43 10.41 -6.57 8.72
N ILE A 44 11.50 -6.00 8.20
CA ILE A 44 12.36 -5.07 8.91
C ILE A 44 12.43 -3.75 8.14
N LEU A 45 12.39 -2.63 8.86
CA LEU A 45 12.74 -1.33 8.31
C LEU A 45 14.13 -0.93 8.84
N ARG A 46 15.11 -0.79 7.95
CA ARG A 46 16.49 -0.42 8.31
C ARG A 46 17.02 0.61 7.33
N ARG A 47 17.59 1.72 7.84
CA ARG A 47 18.18 2.80 7.01
C ARG A 47 17.21 3.33 5.93
N ARG A 48 15.91 3.44 6.27
CA ARG A 48 14.83 3.85 5.35
C ARG A 48 14.55 2.85 4.21
N GLU A 49 15.10 1.64 4.27
CA GLU A 49 14.78 0.55 3.35
C GLU A 49 13.92 -0.50 4.06
N LEU A 50 12.89 -0.96 3.35
CA LEU A 50 12.03 -2.07 3.77
C LEU A 50 12.67 -3.38 3.28
N MET A 51 12.86 -4.33 4.19
CA MET A 51 13.47 -5.63 3.91
C MET A 51 12.48 -6.73 4.29
N VAL A 52 12.18 -7.62 3.35
CA VAL A 52 11.21 -8.70 3.54
C VAL A 52 11.95 -10.02 3.64
N TYR A 53 11.81 -10.70 4.77
CA TYR A 53 12.38 -12.04 4.96
C TYR A 53 11.34 -13.08 4.59
N LEU A 54 11.74 -14.04 3.77
CA LEU A 54 10.91 -15.17 3.37
C LEU A 54 11.23 -16.39 4.23
N ARG A 55 10.24 -17.25 4.46
CA ARG A 55 10.41 -18.46 5.28
C ARG A 55 11.42 -19.39 4.61
N GLY A 56 12.48 -19.73 5.33
CA GLY A 56 13.53 -20.64 4.84
C GLY A 56 14.59 -19.97 3.95
N HIS A 57 14.59 -18.64 3.86
CA HIS A 57 15.63 -17.87 3.18
C HIS A 57 16.41 -17.05 4.21
N ASP A 58 17.74 -17.07 4.10
CA ASP A 58 18.61 -16.34 5.03
C ASP A 58 18.69 -14.84 4.66
N ASP A 59 18.73 -14.55 3.37
CA ASP A 59 18.86 -13.19 2.87
C ASP A 59 17.51 -12.48 2.72
N PRO A 60 17.41 -11.19 3.09
CA PRO A 60 16.22 -10.41 2.85
C PRO A 60 16.04 -10.08 1.37
N VAL A 61 14.78 -10.02 0.96
CA VAL A 61 14.37 -9.64 -0.39
C VAL A 61 13.83 -8.22 -0.39
N LYS A 62 14.20 -7.42 -1.38
CA LYS A 62 13.62 -6.09 -1.56
C LYS A 62 12.15 -6.19 -2.02
N PRO A 63 11.26 -5.31 -1.55
CA PRO A 63 9.82 -5.38 -1.86
C PRO A 63 9.50 -5.33 -3.35
N ASP A 64 10.28 -4.59 -4.14
CA ASP A 64 10.13 -4.46 -5.59
C ASP A 64 10.37 -5.77 -6.35
N ARG A 65 11.02 -6.76 -5.71
CA ARG A 65 11.23 -8.10 -6.27
C ARG A 65 10.14 -9.11 -5.90
N LEU A 66 9.12 -8.67 -5.17
CA LEU A 66 8.01 -9.49 -4.71
C LEU A 66 6.70 -9.00 -5.31
N SER A 67 5.90 -9.93 -5.81
CA SER A 67 4.56 -9.64 -6.31
C SER A 67 3.51 -10.13 -5.31
N LEU A 68 2.54 -9.28 -5.00
CA LEU A 68 1.35 -9.59 -4.22
C LEU A 68 0.17 -8.72 -4.64
N ALA A 69 -1.04 -9.18 -4.35
CA ALA A 69 -2.24 -8.38 -4.55
C ALA A 69 -2.19 -7.11 -3.67
N PRO A 70 -2.53 -5.92 -4.22
CA PRO A 70 -2.55 -4.69 -3.45
C PRO A 70 -3.66 -4.74 -2.39
N THR A 71 -3.35 -4.19 -1.22
CA THR A 71 -4.30 -3.95 -0.14
C THR A 71 -4.84 -2.53 -0.23
N VAL A 72 -6.13 -2.35 0.06
CA VAL A 72 -6.76 -1.04 0.13
C VAL A 72 -6.52 -0.44 1.52
N PHE A 73 -5.90 0.73 1.55
CA PHE A 73 -5.72 1.56 2.73
C PHE A 73 -6.62 2.78 2.65
N THR A 74 -7.03 3.31 3.80
CA THR A 74 -7.70 4.60 3.89
C THR A 74 -6.95 5.51 4.86
N THR A 75 -6.91 6.81 4.56
CA THR A 75 -6.45 7.84 5.51
C THR A 75 -7.53 8.21 6.52
N GLU A 76 -8.76 7.74 6.35
CA GLU A 76 -9.84 7.95 7.30
C GLU A 76 -9.70 7.01 8.49
N ARG A 77 -9.87 7.53 9.70
CA ARG A 77 -9.90 6.71 10.90
C ARG A 77 -11.10 5.77 10.83
N ARG A 78 -10.84 4.47 10.75
CA ARG A 78 -11.89 3.46 10.93
C ARG A 78 -12.28 3.40 12.42
N PRO A 79 -13.58 3.37 12.75
CA PRO A 79 -13.98 3.09 14.12
C PRO A 79 -13.42 1.73 14.53
N GLU A 80 -12.77 1.67 15.69
CA GLU A 80 -12.33 0.41 16.25
C GLU A 80 -13.58 -0.41 16.58
N PRO A 81 -13.69 -1.66 16.10
CA PRO A 81 -14.76 -2.54 16.56
C PRO A 81 -14.68 -2.60 18.08
N LEU A 82 -15.78 -2.30 18.77
CA LEU A 82 -15.90 -2.53 20.21
C LEU A 82 -15.89 -4.05 20.45
N THR A 83 -14.72 -4.68 20.42
CA THR A 83 -14.51 -6.04 20.93
C THR A 83 -14.33 -5.94 22.44
N TRP A 84 -15.43 -5.69 23.14
CA TRP A 84 -15.56 -6.10 24.52
C TRP A 84 -15.74 -7.62 24.51
N PHE A 85 -14.82 -8.33 25.13
CA PHE A 85 -14.85 -9.78 25.23
C PHE A 85 -16.05 -10.19 26.09
N LEU A 86 -16.93 -11.05 25.54
CA LEU A 86 -17.86 -11.91 26.27
C LEU A 86 -17.26 -13.31 26.41
#